data_AF-A0A2P8QS86-F1
#
_entry.id   AF-A0A2P8QS86-F1
#
_cell.length_a   1.000
_cell.length_b   1.000
_cell.length_c   1.000
_cell.angle_alpha   90.00
_cell.angle_beta   90.00
_cell.angle_gamma   90.00
#
_symmetry.space_group_name_H-M   'P 1'
#
loop_
_entity.id
_entity.type
_entity.pdbx_description
1 polymer ?
#
loop_
_entity_poly.entity_id
_entity_poly.type
_entity_poly.pdbx_seq_one_letter_code
_entity_poly.pdbx_strand_id
1 'polypeptide(L)'
;MSTKSTIVHGDTFHFYHEVLDEHYVYLSLQGVRYEASYNRVMVPIPIHIWEVIRHRGAPDLSLVNKSDEELLIKVEQDVDKRIKAYEQDPSGLAAFVGSLVYGMADSPRAAQIQTGMEYYKARRKEQQEIKAEIEALEEKNRR
;
A
#
# COMPACT_ATOMS: atom_id res chain seq x y z
N MET A 1 -4.97 -5.53 16.88
CA MET A 1 -4.30 -4.53 16.00
C MET A 1 -5.26 -4.21 14.86
N SER A 2 -5.42 -2.93 14.53
CA SER A 2 -6.15 -2.55 13.31
C SER A 2 -5.25 -2.82 12.11
N THR A 3 -5.74 -3.56 11.11
CA THR A 3 -5.05 -3.79 9.82
C THR A 3 -5.30 -2.66 8.82
N LYS A 4 -6.04 -1.62 9.21
CA LYS A 4 -6.38 -0.50 8.34
C LYS A 4 -5.26 0.54 8.31
N SER A 5 -4.71 0.77 7.13
CA SER A 5 -3.87 1.92 6.81
C SER A 5 -4.75 3.07 6.32
N THR A 6 -4.94 4.07 7.17
CA THR A 6 -5.86 5.19 6.89
C THR A 6 -5.25 6.15 5.87
N ILE A 7 -6.00 6.42 4.79
CA ILE A 7 -5.65 7.45 3.79
C ILE A 7 -6.24 8.80 4.24
N VAL A 8 -7.55 8.81 4.52
CA VAL A 8 -8.25 9.99 5.04
C VAL A 8 -9.51 9.55 5.79
N HIS A 9 -9.89 10.28 6.83
CA HIS A 9 -11.09 10.02 7.60
C HIS A 9 -11.78 11.32 8.01
N GLY A 10 -13.05 11.21 8.36
CA GLY A 10 -13.86 12.24 8.99
C GLY A 10 -14.92 11.58 9.87
N ASP A 11 -15.81 12.38 10.46
CA ASP A 11 -16.80 11.86 11.42
C ASP A 11 -17.76 10.83 10.79
N THR A 12 -18.03 10.97 9.49
CA THR A 12 -19.02 10.15 8.76
C THR A 12 -18.39 9.26 7.69
N PHE A 13 -17.06 9.26 7.54
CA PHE A 13 -16.40 8.43 6.52
C PHE A 13 -14.98 8.01 6.89
N HIS A 14 -14.54 6.88 6.32
CA HIS A 14 -13.17 6.38 6.46
C HIS A 14 -12.71 5.76 5.14
N PHE A 15 -11.66 6.35 4.54
CA PHE A 15 -11.01 5.85 3.34
C PHE A 15 -9.65 5.26 3.69
N TYR A 16 -9.43 3.98 3.38
CA TYR A 16 -8.28 3.22 3.86
C TYR A 16 -7.90 2.06 2.93
N HIS A 17 -6.69 1.53 3.13
CA HIS A 17 -6.24 0.22 2.63
C HIS A 17 -6.17 -0.78 3.78
N GLU A 18 -6.32 -2.07 3.49
CA GLU A 18 -5.88 -3.10 4.42
C GLU A 18 -4.38 -3.37 4.19
N VAL A 19 -3.60 -3.53 5.25
CA VAL A 19 -2.12 -3.66 5.20
C VAL A 19 -1.64 -4.82 4.30
N LEU A 20 -2.51 -5.79 3.99
CA LEU A 20 -2.23 -6.95 3.15
C LEU A 20 -3.17 -7.06 1.94
N ASP A 21 -4.02 -6.07 1.68
CA ASP A 21 -4.85 -6.02 0.49
C ASP A 21 -4.62 -4.71 -0.26
N GLU A 22 -3.91 -4.85 -1.36
CA GLU A 22 -3.40 -3.74 -2.15
C GLU A 22 -4.22 -3.53 -3.43
N HIS A 23 -5.09 -4.49 -3.76
CA HIS A 23 -5.95 -4.44 -4.95
C HIS A 23 -7.17 -3.55 -4.71
N TYR A 24 -7.52 -3.35 -3.43
CA TYR A 24 -8.70 -2.60 -3.06
C TYR A 24 -8.36 -1.40 -2.17
N VAL A 25 -9.10 -0.31 -2.43
CA VAL A 25 -9.34 0.76 -1.47
C VAL A 25 -10.72 0.57 -0.87
N TYR A 26 -10.86 0.87 0.41
CA TYR A 26 -12.12 0.74 1.11
C TYR A 26 -12.63 2.11 1.51
N LEU A 27 -13.89 2.37 1.21
CA LEU A 27 -14.62 3.56 1.64
C LEU A 27 -15.78 3.14 2.54
N SER A 28 -15.66 3.44 3.83
CA SER A 28 -16.76 3.36 4.78
C SER A 28 -17.51 4.69 4.81
N LEU A 29 -18.84 4.64 4.70
CA LEU A 29 -19.74 5.79 4.77
C LEU A 29 -20.85 5.53 5.79
N GLN A 30 -21.16 6.51 6.63
CA GLN A 30 -22.23 6.43 7.61
C GLN A 30 -23.41 7.31 7.21
N GLY A 31 -24.63 6.79 7.37
CA GLY A 31 -25.87 7.54 7.12
C GLY A 31 -26.19 7.80 5.63
N VAL A 32 -25.54 7.08 4.73
CA VAL A 32 -25.70 7.23 3.27
C VAL A 32 -26.63 6.13 2.74
N ARG A 33 -27.54 6.50 1.84
CA ARG A 33 -28.41 5.54 1.13
C ARG A 33 -27.57 4.67 0.20
N TYR A 34 -27.98 3.44 -0.08
CA TYR A 34 -27.38 2.64 -1.15
C TYR A 34 -28.46 1.84 -1.86
N GLU A 35 -28.19 1.45 -3.10
CA GLU A 35 -29.03 0.54 -3.86
C GLU A 35 -28.26 -0.75 -4.14
N ALA A 36 -28.86 -1.90 -3.82
CA ALA A 36 -28.28 -3.21 -4.10
C ALA A 36 -29.27 -4.03 -4.93
N SER A 37 -28.78 -4.62 -6.03
CA SER A 37 -29.47 -5.61 -6.84
C SER A 37 -28.62 -6.88 -6.95
N TYR A 38 -29.12 -7.90 -7.64
CA TYR A 38 -28.41 -9.19 -7.81
C TYR A 38 -27.01 -9.07 -8.42
N ASN A 39 -26.73 -8.02 -9.20
CA ASN A 39 -25.46 -7.85 -9.92
C ASN A 39 -24.87 -6.43 -9.82
N ARG A 40 -25.46 -5.55 -9.00
CA ARG A 40 -25.04 -4.15 -8.92
C ARG A 40 -25.21 -3.63 -7.51
N VAL A 41 -24.20 -2.92 -7.03
CA VAL A 41 -24.30 -2.07 -5.85
C VAL A 41 -24.01 -0.64 -6.30
N MET A 42 -24.88 0.30 -5.93
CA MET A 42 -24.66 1.73 -6.14
C MET A 42 -24.64 2.42 -4.79
N VAL A 43 -23.52 3.10 -4.51
CA VAL A 43 -23.34 3.92 -3.31
C VAL A 43 -23.12 5.36 -3.76
N PRO A 44 -24.05 6.28 -3.47
CA PRO A 44 -23.86 7.70 -3.72
C PRO A 44 -22.78 8.23 -2.77
N ILE A 45 -21.65 8.68 -3.30
CA ILE A 45 -20.60 9.31 -2.50
C ILE A 45 -20.92 10.81 -2.42
N PRO A 46 -21.14 11.39 -1.21
CA PRO A 46 -21.35 12.83 -1.08
C PRO A 46 -20.20 13.63 -1.69
N ILE A 47 -20.51 14.67 -2.47
CA ILE A 47 -19.51 15.37 -3.28
C ILE A 47 -18.35 15.93 -2.45
N HIS A 48 -18.61 16.46 -1.25
CA HIS A 48 -17.57 16.98 -0.37
C HIS A 48 -16.62 15.89 0.13
N ILE A 49 -17.11 14.66 0.35
CA ILE A 49 -16.27 13.50 0.70
C ILE A 49 -15.44 13.08 -0.51
N TRP A 50 -16.04 13.04 -1.70
CA TRP A 50 -15.33 12.75 -2.94
C TRP A 50 -14.18 13.73 -3.21
N GLU A 51 -14.45 15.03 -3.07
CA GLU A 51 -13.43 16.08 -3.23
C GLU A 51 -12.25 15.88 -2.27
N VAL A 52 -12.52 15.50 -1.01
CA VAL A 52 -11.46 15.20 -0.05
C VAL A 52 -10.65 13.97 -0.47
N ILE A 53 -11.32 12.90 -0.92
CA ILE A 53 -10.67 11.64 -1.33
C ILE A 53 -9.82 11.86 -2.58
N ARG A 54 -10.37 12.51 -3.62
CA ARG A 54 -9.68 12.68 -4.91
C ARG A 54 -8.37 13.48 -4.80
N HIS A 55 -8.24 14.32 -3.78
CA HIS A 55 -7.04 15.12 -3.52
C HIS A 55 -5.97 14.41 -2.70
N ARG A 56 -6.29 13.30 -2.03
CA ARG A 56 -5.38 12.60 -1.10
C ARG A 56 -4.57 11.48 -1.75
N GLY A 57 -4.79 11.22 -3.03
CA GLY A 57 -3.90 10.41 -3.88
C GLY A 57 -4.52 9.08 -4.33
N ALA A 58 -4.15 8.73 -5.56
CA ALA A 58 -4.30 7.41 -6.18
C ALA A 58 -3.43 6.36 -5.45
N PRO A 59 -3.59 5.05 -5.76
CA PRO A 59 -2.65 4.02 -5.28
C PRO A 59 -1.19 4.42 -5.48
N ASP A 60 -0.33 4.06 -4.53
CA ASP A 60 1.12 4.23 -4.67
C ASP A 60 1.64 3.34 -5.81
N LEU A 61 2.05 3.99 -6.90
CA LEU A 61 2.65 3.36 -8.09
C LEU A 61 4.13 3.76 -8.26
N SER A 62 4.81 4.16 -7.18
CA SER A 62 6.18 4.66 -7.21
C SER A 62 7.24 3.63 -7.61
N LEU A 63 6.93 2.33 -7.59
CA LEU A 63 7.84 1.25 -7.95
C LEU A 63 7.75 0.85 -9.42
N VAL A 64 6.67 1.17 -10.14
CA VAL A 64 6.40 0.72 -11.51
C VAL A 64 7.62 0.83 -12.43
N ASN A 65 8.33 1.95 -12.34
CA ASN A 65 9.45 2.29 -13.22
C ASN A 65 10.82 2.02 -12.57
N LYS A 66 10.87 1.48 -11.35
CA LYS A 66 12.15 1.24 -10.66
C LYS A 66 12.88 0.04 -11.23
N SER A 67 14.17 0.19 -11.50
CA SER A 67 15.03 -0.93 -11.92
C SER A 67 15.35 -1.87 -10.75
N ASP A 68 15.89 -3.05 -11.05
CA ASP A 68 16.35 -3.98 -10.01
C ASP A 68 17.48 -3.37 -9.17
N GLU A 69 18.37 -2.57 -9.78
CA GLU A 69 19.44 -1.87 -9.09
C GLU A 69 18.90 -0.79 -8.15
N GLU A 70 17.89 -0.02 -8.58
CA GLU A 70 17.26 0.99 -7.72
C GLU A 70 16.50 0.38 -6.55
N LEU A 71 15.84 -0.77 -6.76
CA LEU A 71 15.23 -1.53 -5.68
C LEU A 71 16.28 -2.07 -4.71
N LEU A 72 17.40 -2.57 -5.22
CA LEU A 72 18.51 -3.06 -4.40
C LEU A 72 19.06 -1.96 -3.51
N ILE A 73 19.39 -0.80 -4.08
CA ILE A 73 19.90 0.36 -3.33
C ILE A 73 18.91 0.75 -2.21
N LYS A 74 17.61 0.77 -2.51
CA LYS A 74 16.58 1.06 -1.52
C LYS A 74 16.55 0.01 -0.40
N VAL A 75 16.56 -1.27 -0.74
CA VAL A 75 16.54 -2.37 0.23
C VAL A 75 17.77 -2.34 1.12
N GLU A 76 18.96 -2.14 0.55
CA GLU A 76 20.21 -2.05 1.31
C GLU A 76 20.18 -0.88 2.31
N GLN A 77 19.73 0.30 1.87
CA GLN A 77 19.60 1.47 2.76
C GLN A 77 18.60 1.23 3.90
N ASP A 78 17.47 0.58 3.62
CA ASP A 78 16.44 0.30 4.61
C ASP A 78 16.92 -0.75 5.62
N VAL A 79 17.60 -1.82 5.15
CA VAL A 79 18.20 -2.84 6.01
C VAL A 79 19.33 -2.26 6.86
N ASP A 80 20.22 -1.45 6.29
CA ASP A 80 21.34 -0.84 7.03
C ASP A 80 20.84 0.14 8.11
N LYS A 81 19.78 0.90 7.83
CA LYS A 81 19.12 1.75 8.84
C LYS A 81 18.50 0.91 9.95
N ARG A 82 17.85 -0.19 9.60
CA ARG A 82 17.19 -1.09 10.55
C ARG A 82 18.19 -1.77 11.49
N ILE A 83 19.30 -2.30 10.94
CA ILE A 83 20.38 -2.92 11.73
C ILE A 83 20.94 -1.89 12.73
N LYS A 84 21.26 -0.67 12.27
CA LYS A 84 21.74 0.41 13.14
C LYS A 84 20.74 0.77 14.25
N ALA A 85 19.45 0.83 13.93
CA ALA A 85 18.42 1.13 14.91
C ALA A 85 18.31 0.01 15.97
N TYR A 86 18.37 -1.25 15.55
CA TYR A 86 18.33 -2.41 16.45
C TYR A 86 19.58 -2.50 17.36
N GLU A 87 20.76 -2.16 16.83
CA GLU A 87 22.00 -2.06 17.62
C GLU A 87 21.93 -0.96 18.69
N GLN A 88 21.21 0.13 18.43
CA GLN A 88 21.06 1.25 19.35
C GLN A 88 19.99 1.02 20.41
N ASP A 89 18.86 0.41 20.04
CA ASP A 89 17.77 0.04 20.95
C ASP A 89 17.19 -1.32 20.56
N PRO A 90 17.62 -2.41 21.23
CA PRO A 90 17.12 -3.77 20.98
C PRO A 90 15.69 -4.01 21.46
N SER A 91 14.94 -2.97 21.83
CA SER A 91 13.56 -3.11 22.30
C SER A 91 12.68 -3.86 21.29
N GLY A 92 11.69 -4.59 21.79
CA GLY A 92 10.84 -5.45 20.97
C GLY A 92 10.12 -4.71 19.83
N LEU A 93 9.86 -3.40 19.94
CA LEU A 93 9.28 -2.64 18.83
C LEU A 93 10.27 -2.47 17.67
N ALA A 94 11.55 -2.21 17.93
CA ALA A 94 12.58 -2.09 16.89
C ALA A 94 12.83 -3.43 16.16
N ALA A 95 12.72 -4.55 16.87
CA ALA A 95 12.83 -5.89 16.29
C ALA A 95 11.69 -6.21 15.29
N PHE A 96 10.50 -5.66 15.53
CA PHE A 96 9.29 -5.92 14.72
C PHE A 96 9.10 -4.95 13.55
N VAL A 97 9.68 -3.73 13.58
CA VAL A 97 9.55 -2.78 12.47
C VAL A 97 10.17 -3.37 11.19
N GLY A 98 9.36 -3.47 10.14
CA GLY A 98 9.78 -3.99 8.84
C GLY A 98 9.92 -5.51 8.76
N SER A 99 9.52 -6.27 9.80
CA SER A 99 9.71 -7.73 9.82
C SER A 99 8.93 -8.47 8.74
N LEU A 100 7.78 -7.93 8.34
CA LEU A 100 6.99 -8.44 7.22
C LEU A 100 7.71 -8.31 5.86
N VAL A 101 8.60 -7.32 5.71
CA VAL A 101 9.26 -7.01 4.44
C VAL A 101 10.66 -7.62 4.36
N TYR A 102 11.42 -7.56 5.46
CA TYR A 102 12.84 -7.93 5.48
C TYR A 102 13.14 -9.14 6.38
N GLY A 103 12.13 -9.77 7.01
CA GLY A 103 12.35 -10.83 8.02
C GLY A 103 12.77 -10.29 9.38
N MET A 104 13.25 -11.14 10.29
CA MET A 104 13.61 -10.71 11.66
C MET A 104 14.86 -9.81 11.65
N ALA A 105 14.92 -8.83 12.56
CA ALA A 105 16.01 -7.84 12.60
C ALA A 105 17.38 -8.45 12.94
N ASP A 106 17.41 -9.60 13.61
CA ASP A 106 18.59 -10.39 13.98
C ASP A 106 19.05 -11.36 12.87
N SER A 107 18.30 -11.46 11.77
CA SER A 107 18.68 -12.30 10.63
C SER A 107 19.89 -11.70 9.90
N PRO A 108 20.74 -12.53 9.25
CA PRO A 108 21.90 -12.03 8.51
C PRO A 108 21.50 -10.98 7.46
N ARG A 109 22.31 -9.91 7.32
CA ARG A 109 22.06 -8.82 6.36
C ARG A 109 21.72 -9.34 4.95
N ALA A 110 22.47 -10.34 4.47
CA ALA A 110 22.25 -10.91 3.14
C ALA A 110 20.86 -11.56 2.99
N ALA A 111 20.37 -12.23 4.05
CA ALA A 111 19.03 -12.80 4.07
C ALA A 111 17.95 -11.71 4.09
N GLN A 112 18.14 -10.64 4.90
CA GLN A 112 17.22 -9.51 4.94
C GLN A 112 17.11 -8.79 3.58
N ILE A 113 18.24 -8.63 2.89
CA ILE A 113 18.26 -8.04 1.54
C ILE A 113 17.55 -8.94 0.53
N GLN A 114 17.79 -10.25 0.58
CA GLN A 114 17.13 -11.18 -0.33
C GLN A 114 15.61 -11.13 -0.15
N THR A 115 15.12 -11.24 1.09
CA THR A 115 13.67 -11.16 1.38
C THR A 115 13.09 -9.80 0.98
N GLY A 116 13.80 -8.70 1.27
CA GLY A 116 13.39 -7.37 0.83
C GLY A 116 13.30 -7.25 -0.69
N MET A 117 14.26 -7.80 -1.42
CA MET A 117 14.25 -7.80 -2.89
C MET A 117 13.09 -8.62 -3.45
N GLU A 118 12.81 -9.80 -2.89
CA GLU A 118 11.65 -10.62 -3.26
C GLU A 118 10.34 -9.84 -3.06
N TYR A 119 10.18 -9.21 -1.89
CA TYR A 119 9.03 -8.37 -1.59
C TYR A 119 8.86 -7.21 -2.59
N TYR A 120 9.90 -6.39 -2.80
CA TYR A 120 9.79 -5.22 -3.68
C TYR A 120 9.66 -5.59 -5.16
N LYS A 121 10.20 -6.74 -5.59
CA LYS A 121 9.98 -7.26 -6.95
C LYS A 121 8.53 -7.69 -7.15
N ALA A 122 7.96 -8.43 -6.19
CA ALA A 122 6.55 -8.78 -6.21
C ALA A 122 5.68 -7.53 -6.24
N ARG A 123 5.96 -6.57 -5.35
CA ARG A 123 5.23 -5.30 -5.25
C ARG A 123 5.33 -4.47 -6.53
N ARG A 124 6.50 -4.38 -7.17
CA ARG A 124 6.65 -3.69 -8.45
C ARG A 124 5.79 -4.34 -9.54
N LYS A 125 5.76 -5.67 -9.59
CA LYS A 125 4.96 -6.41 -10.56
C LYS A 125 3.47 -6.11 -10.39
N GLU A 126 2.97 -6.13 -9.16
CA GLU A 126 1.58 -5.77 -8.85
C GLU A 126 1.25 -4.33 -9.29
N GLN A 127 2.13 -3.38 -9.00
CA GLN A 127 1.91 -2.00 -9.46
C GLN A 127 1.92 -1.86 -11.00
N GLN A 128 2.71 -2.67 -11.70
CA GLN A 128 2.71 -2.71 -13.17
C GLN A 128 1.39 -3.28 -13.72
N GLU A 129 0.84 -4.31 -13.06
CA GLU A 129 -0.47 -4.88 -13.40
C GLU A 129 -1.59 -3.84 -13.19
N ILE A 130 -1.62 -3.17 -12.03
CA ILE A 130 -2.58 -2.09 -11.74
C ILE A 130 -2.48 -0.97 -12.79
N LYS A 131 -1.26 -0.56 -13.15
CA LYS A 131 -1.06 0.48 -14.17
C LYS A 131 -1.63 0.03 -15.53
N ALA A 132 -1.40 -1.21 -15.94
CA ALA A 132 -1.94 -1.73 -17.19
C ALA A 132 -3.48 -1.76 -17.18
N GLU A 133 -4.10 -2.11 -16.06
CA GLU A 133 -5.56 -2.07 -15.90
C GLU A 133 -6.12 -0.64 -15.99
N ILE A 134 -5.45 0.33 -15.37
CA ILE A 134 -5.80 1.76 -15.48
C ILE A 134 -5.73 2.21 -16.94
N GLU A 135 -4.62 1.92 -17.63
CA GLU A 135 -4.44 2.31 -19.04
C GLU A 135 -5.50 1.67 -19.95
N ALA A 136 -5.87 0.41 -19.71
CA ALA A 136 -6.92 -0.27 -20.45
C ALA A 136 -8.31 0.35 -20.22
N LEU A 137 -8.61 0.74 -18.98
CA LEU A 137 -9.86 1.43 -18.63
C LEU A 137 -9.93 2.83 -19.24
N GLU A 138 -8.84 3.59 -19.20
CA GLU A 138 -8.75 4.91 -19.84
C GLU A 138 -8.94 4.81 -21.35
N GLU A 139 -8.30 3.85 -22.01
CA GLU A 139 -8.46 3.63 -23.46
C GLU A 139 -9.91 3.27 -23.82
N LYS A 140 -10.55 2.42 -23.03
CA LYS A 140 -11.96 2.06 -23.24
C LYS A 140 -12.88 3.27 -23.10
N ASN A 141 -12.59 4.19 -22.18
CA ASN A 141 -13.39 5.40 -21.95
C ASN A 141 -13.14 6.52 -22.98
N ARG A 142 -12.05 6.44 -23.77
CA ARG A 142 -11.77 7.37 -24.87
C ARG A 142 -12.54 7.06 -26.16
N ARG A 143 -13.08 5.84 -26.29
CA ARG A 143 -13.84 5.36 -27.46
C ARG A 143 -15.34 5.58 -27.26
#